data_AF-A0A7S0UE26-F1
#
_entry.id   AF-A0A7S0UE26-F1
#
_cell.length_a   1.000
_cell.length_b   1.000
_cell.length_c   1.000
_cell.angle_alpha   90.00
_cell.angle_beta   90.00
_cell.angle_gamma   90.00
#
_symmetry.space_group_name_H-M   'P 1'
#
loop_
_entity.id
_entity.type
_entity.pdbx_description
1 polymer ?
#
loop_
_entity_poly.entity_id
_entity_poly.type
_entity_poly.pdbx_seq_one_letter_code
_entity_poly.pdbx_strand_id
1 'polypeptide(L)'
;GHLIPRSLKMLRNAASRLAPALKQYTASSVRATGAVFSRKMCSASELEGSATLQNLKDAFAGESMANRRYLFFAQRADIEGYNDVAAVFRSTAEGETGHAHGHLEFLQEVGDPCTNQPIGNTVENLNSAIVGETHEYTEMYPGMAKTARDEGFEEVADWFDTLAMAEKSHAGRFQKALREMDQ
;
A
#
# COMPACT_ATOMS: atom_id res chain seq x y z
N GLY A 1 36.15 14.96 36.34
CA GLY A 1 34.97 15.56 35.71
C GLY A 1 35.20 15.67 34.22
N HIS A 2 34.51 14.86 33.41
CA HIS A 2 34.64 14.90 31.95
C HIS A 2 33.61 15.88 31.37
N LEU A 3 34.10 16.92 30.69
CA LEU A 3 33.29 17.91 29.98
C LEU A 3 32.70 17.28 28.72
N ILE A 4 31.37 17.15 28.69
CA ILE A 4 30.63 16.76 27.48
C ILE A 4 30.80 17.89 26.44
N PRO A 5 31.23 17.59 25.20
CA PRO A 5 31.39 18.58 24.13
C PRO A 5 30.09 19.39 23.89
N ARG A 6 30.20 20.71 23.67
CA ARG A 6 29.06 21.60 23.43
C ARG A 6 28.14 21.13 22.28
N SER A 7 28.66 20.40 21.30
CA SER A 7 27.92 19.80 20.19
C SER A 7 26.95 18.69 20.64
N LEU A 8 27.32 17.87 21.63
CA LEU A 8 26.46 16.83 22.20
C LEU A 8 25.33 17.41 23.08
N LYS A 9 25.55 18.59 23.69
CA LYS A 9 24.49 19.31 24.43
C LYS A 9 23.42 19.91 23.50
N MET A 10 23.80 20.35 22.29
CA MET A 10 22.83 20.87 21.31
C MET A 10 21.97 19.75 20.71
N LEU A 11 22.55 18.60 20.37
CA LEU A 11 21.79 17.43 19.86
C LEU A 11 20.80 16.89 20.89
N ARG A 12 21.16 16.88 22.17
CA ARG A 12 20.27 16.44 23.26
C ARG A 12 19.11 17.40 23.53
N ASN A 13 19.30 18.69 23.25
CA ASN A 13 18.26 19.72 23.35
C ASN A 13 17.33 19.79 22.13
N ALA A 14 17.80 19.38 20.95
CA ALA A 14 16.95 19.23 19.76
C ALA A 14 16.02 18.01 19.88
N ALA A 15 16.57 16.87 20.34
CA ALA A 15 15.81 15.63 20.56
C ALA A 15 14.71 15.78 21.64
N SER A 16 14.95 16.58 22.69
CA SER A 16 13.94 16.83 23.74
C SER A 16 12.82 17.80 23.33
N ARG A 17 13.05 18.63 22.30
CA ARG A 17 12.04 19.54 21.73
C ARG A 17 11.18 18.88 20.64
N LEU A 18 11.67 17.83 19.98
CA LEU A 18 10.94 17.09 18.94
C LEU A 18 10.02 15.99 19.50
N ALA A 19 10.34 15.43 20.67
CA ALA A 19 9.53 14.35 21.27
C ALA A 19 8.07 14.74 21.61
N PRO A 20 7.76 15.96 22.10
CA PRO A 20 6.38 16.39 22.32
C PRO A 20 5.63 16.69 21.01
N ALA A 21 6.32 17.20 19.99
CA ALA A 21 5.74 17.54 18.70
C ALA A 21 5.32 16.28 17.93
N LEU A 22 6.13 15.20 17.98
CA LEU A 22 5.78 13.90 17.41
C LEU A 22 4.59 13.24 18.13
N LYS A 23 4.51 13.34 19.47
CA LYS A 23 3.37 12.81 20.25
C LYS A 23 2.05 13.56 20.00
N GLN A 24 2.09 14.87 19.74
CA GLN A 24 0.89 15.63 19.35
C GLN A 24 0.44 15.30 17.92
N TYR A 25 1.37 15.01 17.00
CA TYR A 25 1.03 14.62 15.63
C TYR A 25 0.37 13.23 15.57
N THR A 26 0.87 12.25 16.34
CA THR A 26 0.26 10.91 16.41
C THR A 26 -1.10 10.88 17.10
N ALA A 27 -1.40 11.85 17.98
CA ALA A 27 -2.72 11.95 18.63
C ALA A 27 -3.76 12.67 17.75
N SER A 28 -3.31 13.54 16.83
CA SER A 28 -4.16 14.25 15.88
C SER A 28 -4.64 13.36 14.74
N SER A 29 -3.81 12.43 14.25
CA SER A 29 -4.21 11.53 13.16
C SER A 29 -5.15 10.40 13.62
N VAL A 30 -5.09 9.98 14.88
CA VAL A 30 -5.98 8.94 15.43
C VAL A 30 -7.37 9.50 15.81
N ARG A 31 -7.52 10.81 16.01
CA ARG A 31 -8.83 11.44 16.30
C ARG A 31 -9.63 11.84 15.06
N ALA A 32 -8.99 11.91 13.89
CA ALA A 32 -9.69 12.24 12.64
C ALA A 32 -10.49 11.06 12.05
N THR A 33 -10.19 9.82 12.45
CA THR A 33 -10.88 8.61 11.96
C THR A 33 -12.16 8.28 12.75
N GLY A 34 -12.28 8.71 14.00
CA GLY A 34 -13.42 8.38 14.86
C GLY A 34 -14.74 9.13 14.53
N ALA A 35 -14.68 10.20 13.74
CA ALA A 35 -15.84 11.05 13.42
C ALA A 35 -16.50 10.73 12.06
N VAL A 36 -16.02 9.73 11.32
CA VAL A 36 -16.56 9.33 10.01
C VAL A 36 -17.75 8.35 10.15
N PHE A 37 -17.99 7.79 11.34
CA PHE A 37 -18.99 6.75 11.62
C PHE A 37 -20.48 7.17 11.57
N SER A 38 -20.80 8.33 11.00
CA SER A 38 -22.19 8.75 10.75
C SER A 38 -22.35 9.46 9.41
N ARG A 39 -21.69 8.94 8.36
CA ARG A 39 -22.05 9.28 6.97
C ARG A 39 -22.82 8.12 6.36
N LYS A 40 -23.97 8.44 5.77
CA LYS A 40 -24.63 7.55 4.82
C LYS A 40 -23.62 7.27 3.70
N MET A 41 -23.02 6.09 3.69
CA MET A 41 -22.18 5.63 2.61
C MET A 41 -23.06 5.41 1.37
N CYS A 42 -22.50 5.66 0.19
CA CYS A 42 -23.16 5.39 -1.08
C CYS A 42 -23.34 3.87 -1.21
N SER A 43 -24.52 3.39 -1.58
CA SER A 43 -24.72 1.94 -1.75
C SER A 43 -24.09 1.43 -3.04
N ALA A 44 -23.80 0.12 -3.10
CA ALA A 44 -23.34 -0.56 -4.31
C ALA A 44 -24.12 -0.17 -5.57
N SER A 45 -25.46 -0.23 -5.47
CA SER A 45 -26.38 0.11 -6.56
C SER A 45 -26.32 1.56 -7.03
N GLU A 46 -25.86 2.50 -6.19
CA GLU A 46 -25.68 3.91 -6.56
C GLU A 46 -24.35 4.13 -7.30
N LEU A 47 -23.33 3.31 -7.01
CA LEU A 47 -22.00 3.41 -7.63
C LEU A 47 -21.88 2.60 -8.92
N GLU A 48 -22.50 1.43 -8.99
CA GLU A 48 -22.44 0.54 -10.17
C GLU A 48 -22.87 1.25 -11.45
N GLY A 49 -22.08 1.09 -12.51
CA GLY A 49 -22.32 1.73 -13.81
C GLY A 49 -22.08 3.24 -13.86
N SER A 50 -21.71 3.88 -12.75
CA SER A 50 -21.41 5.32 -12.71
C SER A 50 -19.97 5.61 -13.16
N ALA A 51 -19.75 6.80 -13.71
CA ALA A 51 -18.40 7.33 -13.94
C ALA A 51 -17.64 7.54 -12.61
N THR A 52 -18.36 7.78 -11.51
CA THR A 52 -17.77 7.92 -10.17
C THR A 52 -17.08 6.65 -9.71
N LEU A 53 -17.65 5.48 -10.01
CA LEU A 53 -17.01 4.21 -9.70
C LEU A 53 -15.67 4.06 -10.45
N GLN A 54 -15.63 4.40 -11.74
CA GLN A 54 -14.37 4.38 -12.48
C GLN A 54 -13.36 5.38 -11.90
N ASN A 55 -13.80 6.60 -11.56
CA ASN A 55 -12.95 7.60 -10.92
C ASN A 55 -12.37 7.10 -9.58
N LEU A 56 -13.14 6.36 -8.79
CA LEU A 56 -12.65 5.76 -7.54
C LEU A 56 -11.58 4.69 -7.80
N LYS A 57 -11.78 3.83 -8.80
CA LYS A 57 -10.79 2.82 -9.22
C LYS A 57 -9.49 3.47 -9.70
N ASP A 58 -9.62 4.51 -10.53
CA ASP A 58 -8.48 5.26 -11.07
C ASP A 58 -7.73 6.01 -9.97
N ALA A 59 -8.44 6.63 -9.03
CA ALA A 59 -7.85 7.29 -7.87
C ALA A 59 -7.13 6.29 -6.96
N PHE A 60 -7.76 5.15 -6.63
CA PHE A 60 -7.12 4.09 -5.86
C PHE A 60 -5.82 3.60 -6.51
N ALA A 61 -5.82 3.37 -7.83
CA ALA A 61 -4.61 2.99 -8.56
C ALA A 61 -3.55 4.11 -8.50
N GLY A 62 -3.97 5.36 -8.69
CA GLY A 62 -3.13 6.55 -8.61
C GLY A 62 -2.41 6.69 -7.27
N GLU A 63 -3.17 6.64 -6.17
CA GLU A 63 -2.62 6.78 -4.81
C GLU A 63 -1.74 5.59 -4.42
N SER A 64 -2.08 4.37 -4.87
CA SER A 64 -1.24 3.18 -4.66
C SER A 64 0.11 3.31 -5.38
N MET A 65 0.10 3.79 -6.63
CA MET A 65 1.34 4.07 -7.37
C MET A 65 2.12 5.24 -6.75
N ALA A 66 1.45 6.29 -6.28
CA ALA A 66 2.08 7.43 -5.62
C ALA A 66 2.83 6.99 -4.36
N ASN A 67 2.20 6.20 -3.47
CA ASN A 67 2.83 5.66 -2.28
C ASN A 67 4.15 4.91 -2.60
N ARG A 68 4.09 3.92 -3.51
CA ARG A 68 5.28 3.12 -3.88
C ARG A 68 6.39 3.99 -4.49
N ARG A 69 6.03 4.95 -5.35
CA ARG A 69 6.98 5.91 -5.94
C ARG A 69 7.65 6.77 -4.88
N TYR A 70 6.89 7.34 -3.94
CA TYR A 70 7.45 8.21 -2.91
C TYR A 70 8.36 7.46 -1.94
N LEU A 71 8.05 6.21 -1.60
CA LEU A 71 8.97 5.38 -0.81
C LEU A 71 10.27 5.06 -1.58
N PHE A 72 10.18 4.81 -2.88
CA PHE A 72 11.36 4.64 -3.73
C PHE A 72 12.20 5.94 -3.82
N PHE A 73 11.55 7.10 -3.94
CA PHE A 73 12.22 8.40 -3.95
C PHE A 73 12.88 8.71 -2.61
N ALA A 74 12.24 8.36 -1.49
CA ALA A 74 12.83 8.48 -0.17
C ALA A 74 14.13 7.67 -0.06
N GLN A 75 14.16 6.44 -0.59
CA GLN A 75 15.38 5.63 -0.62
C GLN A 75 16.49 6.31 -1.44
N ARG A 76 16.16 6.91 -2.59
CA ARG A 76 17.13 7.68 -3.38
C ARG A 76 17.67 8.88 -2.59
N ALA A 77 16.78 9.63 -1.93
CA ALA A 77 17.16 10.77 -1.10
C ALA A 77 18.06 10.37 0.08
N ASP A 78 17.86 9.19 0.70
CA ASP A 78 18.76 8.68 1.73
C ASP A 78 20.18 8.42 1.16
N ILE A 79 20.26 7.79 -0.01
CA ILE A 79 21.54 7.48 -0.69
C ILE A 79 22.30 8.77 -1.01
N GLU A 80 21.59 9.82 -1.40
CA GLU A 80 22.14 11.15 -1.71
C GLU A 80 22.45 11.99 -0.46
N GLY A 81 22.04 11.55 0.73
CA GLY A 81 22.27 12.25 2.00
C GLY A 81 21.25 13.34 2.35
N TYR A 82 20.14 13.43 1.60
CA TYR A 82 19.05 14.40 1.84
C TYR A 82 18.02 13.87 2.84
N ASN A 83 18.44 13.67 4.09
CA ASN A 83 17.61 13.05 5.14
C ASN A 83 16.26 13.75 5.36
N ASP A 84 16.22 15.08 5.36
CA ASP A 84 14.98 15.84 5.56
C ASP A 84 14.01 15.65 4.38
N VAL A 85 14.53 15.58 3.15
CA VAL A 85 13.72 15.31 1.95
C VAL A 85 13.19 13.88 1.96
N ALA A 86 14.02 12.91 2.36
CA ALA A 86 13.58 11.54 2.53
C ALA A 86 12.47 11.40 3.57
N ALA A 87 12.53 12.17 4.66
CA ALA A 87 11.47 12.22 5.67
C ALA A 87 10.17 12.81 5.11
N VAL A 88 10.24 13.86 4.28
CA VAL A 88 9.07 14.42 3.60
C VAL A 88 8.43 13.39 2.68
N PHE A 89 9.19 12.72 1.81
CA PHE A 89 8.65 11.69 0.92
C PHE A 89 7.96 10.55 1.68
N ARG A 90 8.56 10.07 2.78
CA ARG A 90 7.94 9.04 3.62
C ARG A 90 6.64 9.53 4.26
N SER A 91 6.62 10.75 4.78
CA SER A 91 5.42 11.33 5.38
C SER A 91 4.31 11.52 4.35
N THR A 92 4.64 11.91 3.12
CA THR A 92 3.67 12.02 2.03
C THR A 92 3.15 10.63 1.64
N ALA A 93 4.03 9.63 1.50
CA ALA A 93 3.61 8.26 1.21
C ALA A 93 2.61 7.73 2.25
N GLU A 94 2.81 8.02 3.54
CA GLU A 94 1.86 7.67 4.59
C GLU A 94 0.49 8.35 4.41
N GLY A 95 0.49 9.59 3.93
CA GLY A 95 -0.74 10.28 3.52
C GLY A 95 -1.47 9.54 2.40
N GLU A 96 -0.73 9.12 1.36
CA GLU A 96 -1.31 8.38 0.22
C GLU A 96 -1.86 7.02 0.63
N THR A 97 -1.29 6.37 1.67
CA THR A 97 -1.90 5.18 2.29
C THR A 97 -3.31 5.50 2.80
N GLY A 98 -3.47 6.63 3.50
CA GLY A 98 -4.76 7.09 4.01
C GLY A 98 -5.76 7.38 2.88
N HIS A 99 -5.31 8.01 1.79
CA HIS A 99 -6.15 8.27 0.62
C HIS A 99 -6.60 6.98 -0.06
N ALA A 100 -5.68 6.05 -0.32
CA ALA A 100 -5.97 4.76 -0.94
C ALA A 100 -6.95 3.92 -0.09
N HIS A 101 -6.77 3.89 1.24
CA HIS A 101 -7.72 3.22 2.13
C HIS A 101 -9.10 3.88 2.09
N GLY A 102 -9.17 5.21 2.08
CA GLY A 102 -10.44 5.94 1.94
C GLY A 102 -11.17 5.60 0.63
N HIS A 103 -10.45 5.38 -0.47
CA HIS A 103 -11.06 4.89 -1.72
C HIS A 103 -11.58 3.45 -1.60
N LEU A 104 -10.82 2.56 -0.95
CA LEU A 104 -11.25 1.18 -0.71
C LEU A 104 -12.51 1.08 0.18
N GLU A 105 -12.70 1.99 1.13
CA GLU A 105 -13.93 2.05 1.94
C GLU A 105 -15.20 2.28 1.09
N PHE A 106 -15.10 2.97 -0.04
CA PHE A 106 -16.21 3.10 -1.00
C PHE A 106 -16.27 1.91 -1.95
N LEU A 107 -15.12 1.41 -2.40
CA LEU A 107 -15.05 0.30 -3.36
C LEU A 107 -15.49 -1.03 -2.74
N GLN A 108 -15.39 -1.23 -1.43
CA GLN A 108 -15.82 -2.47 -0.77
C GLN A 108 -17.30 -2.79 -1.03
N GLU A 109 -18.14 -1.77 -1.24
CA GLU A 109 -19.57 -1.94 -1.55
C GLU A 109 -19.80 -2.62 -2.90
N VAL A 110 -18.87 -2.47 -3.85
CA VAL A 110 -18.97 -3.02 -5.22
C VAL A 110 -17.98 -4.16 -5.50
N GLY A 111 -16.99 -4.34 -4.63
CA GLY A 111 -15.95 -5.34 -4.74
C GLY A 111 -14.56 -4.81 -5.03
N ASP A 112 -13.60 -5.71 -4.91
CA ASP A 112 -12.17 -5.50 -5.08
C ASP A 112 -11.86 -4.98 -6.50
N PRO A 113 -11.19 -3.82 -6.64
CA PRO A 113 -10.89 -3.25 -7.95
C PRO A 113 -9.98 -4.13 -8.81
N CYS A 114 -9.23 -5.07 -8.21
CA CYS A 114 -8.30 -5.95 -8.89
C CYS A 114 -8.94 -7.28 -9.33
N THR A 115 -9.94 -7.79 -8.60
CA THR A 115 -10.49 -9.15 -8.81
C THR A 115 -12.00 -9.19 -8.99
N ASN A 116 -12.70 -8.08 -8.68
CA ASN A 116 -14.15 -7.98 -8.53
C ASN A 116 -14.75 -8.94 -7.49
N GLN A 117 -13.94 -9.51 -6.60
CA GLN A 117 -14.43 -10.30 -5.46
C GLN A 117 -14.93 -9.38 -4.35
N PRO A 118 -15.81 -9.83 -3.44
CA PRO A 118 -16.20 -9.03 -2.28
C PRO A 118 -14.98 -8.64 -1.42
N ILE A 119 -14.98 -7.41 -0.91
CA ILE A 119 -14.09 -6.98 0.17
C ILE A 119 -14.92 -6.95 1.45
N GLY A 120 -14.40 -7.51 2.53
CA GLY A 120 -15.11 -7.47 3.79
C GLY A 120 -14.40 -8.24 4.88
N ASN A 121 -15.01 -9.34 5.30
CA ASN A 121 -14.44 -10.18 6.35
C ASN A 121 -13.16 -10.88 5.87
N THR A 122 -12.38 -11.43 6.81
CA THR A 122 -11.09 -12.06 6.49
C THR A 122 -11.20 -13.20 5.48
N VAL A 123 -12.30 -13.96 5.48
CA VAL A 123 -12.52 -15.06 4.52
C VAL A 123 -12.73 -14.50 3.11
N GLU A 124 -13.53 -13.46 2.95
CA GLU A 124 -13.73 -12.77 1.66
C GLU A 124 -12.41 -12.19 1.14
N ASN A 125 -11.65 -11.52 2.01
CA ASN A 125 -10.36 -10.93 1.64
C ASN A 125 -9.34 -12.00 1.23
N LEU A 126 -9.29 -13.14 1.93
CA LEU A 126 -8.42 -14.26 1.56
C LEU A 126 -8.83 -14.86 0.21
N ASN A 127 -10.13 -15.00 -0.06
CA ASN A 127 -10.60 -15.48 -1.36
C ASN A 127 -10.24 -14.51 -2.49
N SER A 128 -10.41 -13.20 -2.29
CA SER A 128 -9.97 -12.19 -3.26
C SER A 128 -8.47 -12.30 -3.54
N ALA A 129 -7.65 -12.35 -2.49
CA ALA A 129 -6.20 -12.48 -2.63
C ALA A 129 -5.81 -13.75 -3.39
N ILE A 130 -6.42 -14.90 -3.08
CA ILE A 130 -6.14 -16.16 -3.79
C ILE A 130 -6.47 -16.05 -5.28
N VAL A 131 -7.60 -15.42 -5.63
CA VAL A 131 -7.99 -15.20 -7.03
C VAL A 131 -6.97 -14.33 -7.75
N GLY A 132 -6.60 -13.19 -7.16
CA GLY A 132 -5.62 -12.26 -7.72
C GLY A 132 -4.27 -12.95 -7.94
N GLU A 133 -3.68 -13.47 -6.87
CA GLU A 133 -2.39 -14.17 -6.90
C GLU A 133 -2.39 -15.32 -7.91
N THR A 134 -3.49 -16.08 -8.00
CA THR A 134 -3.61 -17.18 -8.97
C THR A 134 -3.58 -16.69 -10.40
N HIS A 135 -4.32 -15.63 -10.73
CA HIS A 135 -4.24 -15.02 -12.05
C HIS A 135 -2.82 -14.52 -12.35
N GLU A 136 -2.17 -13.90 -11.37
CA GLU A 136 -0.80 -13.38 -11.53
C GLU A 136 0.20 -14.47 -11.92
N TYR A 137 0.26 -15.58 -11.19
CA TYR A 137 1.24 -16.63 -11.48
C TYR A 137 0.86 -17.59 -12.61
N THR A 138 -0.43 -17.72 -12.97
CA THR A 138 -0.87 -18.65 -14.02
C THR A 138 -0.97 -18.00 -15.40
N GLU A 139 -1.28 -16.70 -15.45
CA GLU A 139 -1.61 -16.01 -16.70
C GLU A 139 -0.78 -14.74 -16.89
N MET A 140 -0.86 -13.79 -15.95
CA MET A 140 -0.30 -12.45 -16.13
C MET A 140 1.23 -12.47 -16.30
N TYR A 141 1.97 -12.95 -15.29
CA TYR A 141 3.42 -12.97 -15.33
C TYR A 141 3.99 -13.91 -16.41
N PRO A 142 3.46 -15.13 -16.63
CA PRO A 142 3.89 -15.96 -17.77
C PRO A 142 3.68 -15.27 -19.12
N GLY A 143 2.57 -14.55 -19.30
CA GLY A 143 2.30 -13.76 -20.51
C GLY A 143 3.29 -12.59 -20.67
N MET A 144 3.56 -11.86 -19.58
CA MET A 144 4.54 -10.76 -19.57
C MET A 144 5.96 -11.25 -19.84
N ALA A 145 6.38 -12.36 -19.23
CA ALA A 145 7.68 -12.98 -19.44
C ALA A 145 7.85 -13.40 -20.91
N LYS A 146 6.82 -14.02 -21.50
CA LYS A 146 6.84 -14.39 -22.93
C LYS A 146 7.03 -13.16 -23.82
N THR A 147 6.23 -12.11 -23.61
CA THR A 147 6.35 -10.85 -24.37
C THR A 147 7.76 -10.26 -24.23
N ALA A 148 8.30 -10.19 -23.01
CA ALA A 148 9.65 -9.69 -22.77
C ALA A 148 10.72 -10.49 -23.53
N ARG A 149 10.62 -11.83 -23.61
CA ARG A 149 11.53 -12.66 -24.41
C ARG A 149 11.38 -12.41 -25.91
N ASP A 150 10.14 -12.33 -26.40
CA ASP A 150 9.87 -12.07 -27.81
C ASP A 150 10.46 -10.72 -28.27
N GLU A 151 10.53 -9.74 -27.37
CA GLU A 151 11.12 -8.42 -27.59
C GLU A 151 12.63 -8.34 -27.28
N GLY A 152 13.24 -9.42 -26.76
CA GLY A 152 14.68 -9.50 -26.47
C GLY A 152 15.11 -8.95 -25.10
N PHE A 153 14.18 -8.74 -24.17
CA PHE A 153 14.43 -8.29 -22.79
C PHE A 153 14.55 -9.48 -21.82
N GLU A 154 15.59 -10.31 -21.99
CA GLU A 154 15.73 -11.57 -21.22
C GLU A 154 15.78 -11.34 -19.69
N GLU A 155 16.51 -10.31 -19.22
CA GLU A 155 16.59 -10.01 -17.78
C GLU A 155 15.21 -9.63 -17.18
N VAL A 156 14.37 -8.95 -17.96
CA VAL A 156 13.02 -8.58 -17.54
C VAL A 156 12.11 -9.81 -17.56
N ALA A 157 12.28 -10.71 -18.53
CA ALA A 157 11.55 -11.97 -18.57
C ALA A 157 11.87 -12.86 -17.37
N ASP A 158 13.15 -13.01 -17.03
CA ASP A 158 13.60 -13.78 -15.86
C ASP A 158 13.07 -13.16 -14.55
N TRP A 159 12.98 -11.82 -14.50
CA TRP A 159 12.33 -11.14 -13.39
C TRP A 159 10.83 -11.48 -13.29
N PHE A 160 10.09 -11.45 -14.40
CA PHE A 160 8.68 -11.84 -14.40
C PHE A 160 8.46 -13.31 -14.01
N ASP A 161 9.32 -14.22 -14.46
CA ASP A 161 9.25 -15.63 -14.04
C ASP A 161 9.52 -15.79 -12.54
N THR A 162 10.45 -14.99 -11.99
CA THR A 162 10.71 -14.95 -10.55
C THR A 162 9.48 -14.47 -9.77
N LEU A 163 8.78 -13.44 -10.27
CA LEU A 163 7.54 -12.95 -9.67
C LEU A 163 6.43 -14.01 -9.73
N ALA A 164 6.27 -14.72 -10.85
CA ALA A 164 5.31 -15.83 -10.94
C ALA A 164 5.56 -16.90 -9.86
N MET A 165 6.82 -17.22 -9.56
CA MET A 165 7.16 -18.16 -8.49
C MET A 165 6.80 -17.60 -7.09
N ALA A 166 7.00 -16.30 -6.87
CA ALA A 166 6.65 -15.64 -5.62
C ALA A 166 5.13 -15.62 -5.39
N GLU A 167 4.35 -15.21 -6.40
CA GLU A 167 2.89 -15.13 -6.31
C GLU A 167 2.26 -16.53 -6.14
N LYS A 168 2.85 -17.56 -6.75
CA LYS A 168 2.46 -18.96 -6.46
C LYS A 168 2.66 -19.31 -4.98
N SER A 169 3.72 -18.81 -4.35
CA SER A 169 3.94 -18.99 -2.91
C SER A 169 2.92 -18.21 -2.08
N HIS A 170 2.59 -16.98 -2.47
CA HIS A 170 1.56 -16.17 -1.82
C HIS A 170 0.18 -16.84 -1.88
N ALA A 171 -0.26 -17.27 -3.06
CA ALA A 171 -1.49 -18.02 -3.23
C ALA A 171 -1.53 -19.25 -2.31
N GLY A 172 -0.44 -20.03 -2.25
CA GLY A 172 -0.34 -21.19 -1.37
C GLY A 172 -0.44 -20.85 0.13
N ARG A 173 0.14 -19.72 0.55
CA ARG A 173 0.06 -19.22 1.94
C ARG A 173 -1.36 -18.76 2.29
N PHE A 174 -2.02 -18.02 1.41
CA PHE A 174 -3.40 -17.59 1.63
C PHE A 174 -4.39 -18.76 1.65
N GLN A 175 -4.24 -19.72 0.73
CA GLN A 175 -5.04 -20.95 0.74
C GLN A 175 -4.85 -21.76 2.03
N LYS A 176 -3.62 -21.82 2.56
CA LYS A 176 -3.35 -22.47 3.84
C LYS A 176 -4.04 -21.74 4.99
N ALA A 177 -3.89 -20.42 5.06
CA ALA A 177 -4.54 -19.61 6.09
C ALA A 177 -6.06 -19.78 6.07
N LEU A 178 -6.69 -19.77 4.89
CA LEU A 178 -8.13 -19.97 4.73
C LEU A 178 -8.58 -21.33 5.30
N ARG A 179 -7.90 -22.43 4.93
CA ARG A 179 -8.22 -23.78 5.45
C ARG A 179 -8.05 -23.93 6.96
N GLU A 180 -7.19 -23.14 7.59
CA GLU A 180 -6.96 -23.16 9.03
C GLU A 180 -8.02 -22.37 9.80
N MET A 181 -8.75 -21.47 9.13
CA MET A 181 -9.86 -20.72 9.73
C MET A 181 -11.18 -21.50 9.76
N ASP A 182 -11.34 -22.50 8.89
CA ASP A 182 -12.54 -23.34 8.80
C ASP A 182 -12.54 -24.53 9.80
N GLN A 183 -11.52 -24.62 10.66
CA GLN A 183 -11.35 -25.67 11.69
C GLN A 183 -11.79 -25.18 13.07
#